data_AF-A0A846CS51-F1
#
_entry.id   AF-A0A846CS51-F1
#
_cell.length_a   1.000
_cell.length_b   1.000
_cell.length_c   1.000
_cell.angle_alpha   90.00
_cell.angle_beta   90.00
_cell.angle_gamma   90.00
#
_symmetry.space_group_name_H-M   'P 1'
#
loop_
_entity.id
_entity.type
_entity.pdbx_description
1 polymer ?
#
loop_
_entity_poly.entity_id
_entity_poly.type
_entity_poly.pdbx_seq_one_letter_code
_entity_poly.pdbx_strand_id
1 'polypeptide(L)'
;MTTDLERVVVIGVAGDSGCGKSTFLKRLTDLFGQEFMTVICLDDYHSLDRKQRKEKRVTALNPKANNFDLMYEQIKALKEGRGIDKPIYNHETGEIDPPERVEPNKVIVIEGLHPLYDERVRELVDFGVYLDISDEVKIQWKIQRDMARSGDSTLLSSSGIAIRTSASP
;
A
#
# COMPACT_ATOMS: atom_id res chain seq x y z
N MET A 1 -3.85 14.02 -27.89
CA MET A 1 -2.39 13.82 -27.75
C MET A 1 -2.20 12.44 -27.16
N THR A 2 -1.85 11.45 -27.97
CA THR A 2 -1.47 10.12 -27.50
C THR A 2 -0.04 10.23 -26.98
N THR A 3 0.13 10.19 -25.67
CA THR A 3 1.44 10.05 -25.05
C THR A 3 1.98 8.68 -25.45
N ASP A 4 3.01 8.64 -26.28
CA ASP A 4 3.72 7.39 -26.57
C ASP A 4 4.33 6.87 -25.26
N LEU A 5 3.77 5.77 -24.74
CA LEU A 5 4.33 5.06 -23.61
C LEU A 5 5.44 4.16 -24.13
N GLU A 6 6.61 4.74 -24.44
CA GLU A 6 7.77 3.96 -24.94
C GLU A 6 8.17 2.85 -23.95
N ARG A 7 7.92 3.05 -22.64
CA ARG A 7 8.11 2.05 -21.60
C ARG A 7 7.35 2.42 -20.32
N VAL A 8 6.66 1.45 -19.73
CA VAL A 8 6.08 1.54 -18.38
C VAL A 8 7.09 1.05 -17.35
N VAL A 9 7.35 1.86 -16.32
CA VAL A 9 8.22 1.51 -15.19
C VAL A 9 7.37 1.06 -14.01
N VAL A 10 7.70 -0.08 -13.42
CA VAL A 10 7.00 -0.62 -12.25
C VAL A 10 7.87 -0.48 -11.00
N ILE A 11 7.33 0.18 -9.96
CA ILE A 11 7.99 0.34 -8.66
C ILE A 11 7.21 -0.46 -7.62
N GLY A 12 7.88 -1.32 -6.86
CA GLY A 12 7.28 -2.06 -5.74
C GLY A 12 7.60 -1.39 -4.41
N VAL A 13 6.59 -1.05 -3.60
CA VAL A 13 6.77 -0.44 -2.27
C VAL A 13 6.17 -1.35 -1.20
N ALA A 14 7.03 -2.15 -0.59
CA ALA A 14 6.68 -3.05 0.50
C ALA A 14 6.70 -2.34 1.85
N GLY A 15 5.77 -2.69 2.73
CA GLY A 15 5.81 -2.30 4.12
C GLY A 15 4.53 -2.62 4.87
N ASP A 16 4.61 -2.70 6.19
CA ASP A 16 3.45 -2.97 7.04
C ASP A 16 2.43 -1.81 7.04
N SER A 17 1.21 -2.07 7.48
CA SER A 17 0.23 -1.02 7.68
C SER A 17 0.77 0.01 8.67
N GLY A 18 0.64 1.29 8.32
CA GLY A 18 1.07 2.40 9.18
C GLY A 18 2.57 2.69 9.20
N CYS A 19 3.41 1.98 8.42
CA CYS A 19 4.86 2.26 8.34
C CYS A 19 5.22 3.52 7.51
N GLY A 20 4.23 4.27 7.04
CA GLY A 20 4.44 5.52 6.31
C GLY A 20 4.44 5.41 4.78
N LYS A 21 4.02 4.26 4.20
CA LYS A 21 3.89 4.09 2.74
C LYS A 21 3.15 5.24 2.08
N SER A 22 1.96 5.62 2.57
CA SER A 22 1.19 6.72 1.98
C SER A 22 1.93 8.06 2.03
N THR A 23 2.71 8.32 3.09
CA THR A 23 3.57 9.51 3.19
C THR A 23 4.73 9.47 2.21
N PHE A 24 5.38 8.30 2.07
CA PHE A 24 6.44 8.07 1.11
C PHE A 24 5.93 8.24 -0.34
N LEU A 25 4.82 7.59 -0.67
CA LEU A 25 4.17 7.66 -1.97
C LEU A 25 3.72 9.08 -2.30
N LYS A 26 3.13 9.82 -1.36
CA LYS A 26 2.78 11.22 -1.57
C LYS A 26 4.00 12.06 -1.98
N ARG A 27 5.14 11.88 -1.31
CA ARG A 27 6.39 12.58 -1.67
C ARG A 27 6.91 12.19 -3.05
N LEU A 28 6.78 10.93 -3.45
CA LEU A 28 7.10 10.50 -4.82
C LEU A 28 6.16 11.15 -5.83
N THR A 29 4.86 11.17 -5.57
CA THR A 29 3.86 11.80 -6.43
C THR A 29 4.14 13.30 -6.60
N ASP A 30 4.48 13.99 -5.51
CA ASP A 30 4.81 15.42 -5.51
C ASP A 30 6.09 15.70 -6.34
N LEU A 31 7.03 14.75 -6.41
CA LEU A 31 8.28 14.88 -7.18
C LEU A 31 8.07 14.59 -8.68
N PHE A 32 7.33 13.54 -9.01
CA PHE A 32 7.15 13.07 -10.39
C PHE A 32 5.99 13.75 -11.13
N GLY A 33 5.02 14.30 -10.41
CA GLY A 33 3.77 14.81 -10.96
C GLY A 33 2.66 13.75 -10.97
N GLN A 34 1.46 14.14 -10.50
CA GLN A 34 0.29 13.24 -10.38
C GLN A 34 -0.12 12.59 -11.70
N GLU A 35 0.09 13.28 -12.82
CA GLU A 35 -0.32 12.81 -14.15
C GLU A 35 0.54 11.66 -14.70
N PHE A 36 1.75 11.46 -14.18
CA PHE A 36 2.71 10.47 -14.71
C PHE A 36 2.80 9.20 -13.88
N MET A 37 2.07 9.12 -12.77
CA MET A 37 2.16 8.02 -11.82
C MET A 37 0.80 7.52 -11.38
N THR A 38 0.59 6.21 -11.49
CA THR A 38 -0.58 5.53 -10.92
C THR A 38 -0.12 4.66 -9.75
N VAL A 39 -0.78 4.79 -8.60
CA VAL A 39 -0.53 3.97 -7.41
C VAL A 39 -1.63 2.91 -7.30
N ILE A 40 -1.23 1.66 -7.12
CA ILE A 40 -2.10 0.50 -6.95
C ILE A 40 -1.86 -0.11 -5.57
N CYS A 41 -2.91 -0.14 -4.75
CA CYS A 41 -2.90 -0.82 -3.47
C CYS A 41 -3.06 -2.33 -3.69
N LEU A 42 -2.13 -3.13 -3.16
CA LEU A 42 -2.16 -4.58 -3.35
C LEU A 42 -3.21 -5.29 -2.50
N ASP A 43 -3.83 -4.62 -1.55
CA ASP A 43 -5.00 -5.13 -0.82
C ASP A 43 -6.19 -5.37 -1.78
N ASP A 44 -6.23 -4.68 -2.94
CA ASP A 44 -7.23 -4.93 -3.99
C ASP A 44 -7.17 -6.36 -4.52
N TYR A 45 -6.00 -7.00 -4.47
CA TYR A 45 -5.79 -8.38 -4.90
C TYR A 45 -6.06 -9.40 -3.79
N HIS A 46 -6.76 -9.05 -2.72
CA HIS A 46 -7.23 -10.05 -1.76
C HIS A 46 -8.12 -11.10 -2.46
N SER A 47 -7.81 -12.38 -2.25
CA SER A 47 -8.67 -13.49 -2.71
C SER A 47 -9.80 -13.79 -1.74
N LEU A 48 -9.72 -13.24 -0.52
CA LEU A 48 -10.68 -13.43 0.56
C LEU A 48 -11.05 -12.09 1.16
N ASP A 49 -12.34 -11.80 1.29
CA ASP A 49 -12.83 -10.63 2.02
C ASP A 49 -12.57 -10.75 3.54
N ARG A 50 -12.87 -9.68 4.30
CA ARG A 50 -12.61 -9.65 5.75
C ARG A 50 -13.36 -10.75 6.51
N LYS A 51 -14.58 -11.08 6.12
CA LYS A 51 -15.42 -12.10 6.76
C LYS A 51 -14.89 -13.49 6.47
N GLN A 52 -14.58 -13.78 5.21
CA GLN A 52 -13.99 -15.04 4.76
C GLN A 52 -12.64 -15.31 5.42
N ARG A 53 -11.78 -14.28 5.55
CA ARG A 53 -10.51 -14.41 6.29
C ARG A 53 -10.73 -14.79 7.75
N LYS A 54 -11.73 -14.20 8.41
CA LYS A 54 -12.11 -14.55 9.80
C LYS A 54 -12.60 -16.00 9.91
N GLU A 55 -13.46 -16.44 8.99
CA GLU A 55 -13.98 -17.81 8.95
C GLU A 55 -12.86 -18.84 8.74
N LYS A 56 -11.92 -18.55 7.84
CA LYS A 56 -10.76 -19.40 7.54
C LYS A 56 -9.59 -19.26 8.52
N ARG A 57 -9.70 -18.35 9.50
CA ARG A 57 -8.65 -18.05 10.51
C ARG A 57 -7.31 -17.69 9.89
N VAL A 58 -7.33 -16.89 8.82
CA VAL A 58 -6.13 -16.36 8.15
C VAL A 58 -6.12 -14.83 8.22
N THR A 59 -4.94 -14.24 8.28
CA THR A 59 -4.76 -12.78 8.23
C THR A 59 -4.48 -12.33 6.79
N ALA A 60 -4.55 -11.02 6.54
CA ALA A 60 -4.16 -10.45 5.23
C ALA A 60 -2.68 -10.72 4.89
N LEU A 61 -1.83 -10.86 5.91
CA LEU A 61 -0.42 -11.23 5.75
C LEU A 61 -0.23 -12.63 5.15
N ASN A 62 -1.22 -13.51 5.29
CA ASN A 62 -1.12 -14.86 4.78
C ASN A 62 -1.19 -14.84 3.24
N PRO A 63 -0.22 -15.44 2.54
CA PRO A 63 -0.23 -15.52 1.07
C PRO A 63 -1.53 -16.11 0.51
N LYS A 64 -2.17 -17.05 1.23
CA LYS A 64 -3.45 -17.67 0.81
C LYS A 64 -4.63 -16.70 0.77
N ALA A 65 -4.51 -15.52 1.38
CA ALA A 65 -5.53 -14.48 1.34
C ALA A 65 -5.35 -13.51 0.15
N ASN A 66 -4.38 -13.75 -0.72
CA ASN A 66 -4.02 -12.89 -1.85
C ASN A 66 -4.07 -13.69 -3.16
N ASN A 67 -4.49 -13.05 -4.24
CA ASN A 67 -4.56 -13.60 -5.59
C ASN A 67 -3.35 -13.14 -6.41
N PHE A 68 -2.22 -13.85 -6.25
CA PHE A 68 -0.98 -13.53 -6.96
C PHE A 68 -1.05 -13.79 -8.46
N ASP A 69 -1.92 -14.70 -8.92
CA ASP A 69 -2.12 -14.96 -10.34
C ASP A 69 -2.73 -13.74 -11.02
N LEU A 70 -3.84 -13.21 -10.47
CA LEU A 70 -4.47 -11.99 -10.98
C LEU A 70 -3.53 -10.78 -10.87
N MET A 71 -2.79 -10.67 -9.77
CA MET A 71 -1.79 -9.61 -9.58
C MET A 71 -0.72 -9.66 -10.69
N TYR A 72 -0.13 -10.82 -10.94
CA TYR A 72 0.87 -10.97 -12.00
C TYR A 72 0.28 -10.64 -13.38
N GLU A 73 -0.89 -11.18 -13.72
CA GLU A 73 -1.53 -10.95 -15.01
C GLU A 73 -1.80 -9.47 -15.27
N GLN A 74 -2.34 -8.76 -14.27
CA GLN A 74 -2.71 -7.36 -14.41
C GLN A 74 -1.51 -6.41 -14.40
N ILE A 75 -0.51 -6.65 -13.53
CA ILE A 75 0.72 -5.84 -13.53
C ILE A 75 1.50 -6.05 -14.83
N LYS A 76 1.54 -7.29 -15.35
CA LYS A 76 2.12 -7.57 -16.67
C LYS A 76 1.39 -6.83 -17.78
N ALA A 77 0.05 -6.87 -17.79
CA ALA A 77 -0.75 -6.15 -18.78
C ALA A 77 -0.47 -4.64 -18.77
N LEU A 78 -0.42 -4.02 -17.58
CA LEU A 78 -0.07 -2.60 -17.45
C LEU A 78 1.34 -2.32 -17.97
N LYS A 79 2.33 -3.17 -17.65
CA LYS A 79 3.71 -3.02 -18.13
C LYS A 79 3.83 -3.12 -19.65
N GLU A 80 2.94 -3.89 -20.28
CA GLU A 80 2.81 -4.04 -21.74
C GLU A 80 1.92 -2.96 -22.39
N GLY A 81 1.49 -1.94 -21.65
CA GLY A 81 0.67 -0.85 -22.19
C GLY A 81 -0.80 -1.23 -22.42
N ARG A 82 -1.32 -2.23 -21.69
CA ARG A 82 -2.72 -2.65 -21.76
C ARG A 82 -3.45 -2.32 -20.45
N GLY A 83 -4.59 -1.63 -20.56
CA GLY A 83 -5.43 -1.33 -19.39
C GLY A 83 -6.12 -2.56 -18.82
N ILE A 84 -6.45 -2.51 -17.54
CA ILE A 84 -6.97 -3.61 -16.73
C ILE A 84 -8.27 -3.21 -16.03
N ASP A 85 -9.07 -4.21 -15.65
CA ASP A 85 -10.21 -4.02 -14.74
C ASP A 85 -9.79 -4.59 -13.37
N LYS A 86 -9.28 -3.71 -12.52
CA LYS A 86 -8.71 -4.06 -11.22
C LYS A 86 -9.82 -4.15 -10.18
N PRO A 87 -9.89 -5.21 -9.35
CA PRO A 87 -10.81 -5.24 -8.21
C PRO A 87 -10.56 -4.07 -7.25
N ILE A 88 -11.52 -3.81 -6.36
CA ILE A 88 -11.39 -2.81 -5.31
C ILE A 88 -11.66 -3.49 -3.97
N TYR A 89 -10.69 -3.48 -3.07
CA TYR A 89 -10.92 -3.92 -1.71
C TYR A 89 -11.35 -2.73 -0.85
N ASN A 90 -12.60 -2.74 -0.43
CA ASN A 90 -13.18 -1.66 0.34
C ASN A 90 -12.80 -1.80 1.82
N HIS A 91 -11.97 -0.88 2.32
CA HIS A 91 -11.50 -0.92 3.70
C HIS A 91 -12.59 -0.57 4.73
N GLU A 92 -13.68 0.08 4.34
CA GLU A 92 -14.79 0.41 5.23
C GLU A 92 -15.67 -0.83 5.45
N THR A 93 -16.19 -1.41 4.37
CA THR A 93 -17.06 -2.59 4.42
C THR A 93 -16.28 -3.88 4.69
N GLY A 94 -15.03 -3.95 4.22
CA GLY A 94 -14.20 -5.15 4.26
C GLY A 94 -14.53 -6.14 3.13
N GLU A 95 -15.23 -5.71 2.09
CA GLU A 95 -15.68 -6.49 0.94
C GLU A 95 -14.83 -6.22 -0.31
N ILE A 96 -15.01 -7.05 -1.34
CA ILE A 96 -14.40 -6.85 -2.66
C ILE A 96 -15.48 -6.27 -3.58
N ASP A 97 -15.34 -5.00 -3.92
CA ASP A 97 -16.27 -4.23 -4.74
C ASP A 97 -16.05 -4.52 -6.24
N PRO A 98 -17.00 -4.13 -7.11
CA PRO A 98 -16.83 -4.23 -8.56
C PRO A 98 -15.54 -3.55 -9.05
N PRO A 99 -14.93 -4.07 -10.12
CA PRO A 99 -13.63 -3.58 -10.57
C PRO A 99 -13.71 -2.17 -11.16
N GLU A 100 -12.60 -1.44 -11.05
CA GLU A 100 -12.37 -0.17 -11.73
C GLU A 100 -11.39 -0.34 -12.90
N ARG A 101 -11.59 0.49 -13.93
CA ARG A 101 -10.68 0.56 -15.06
C ARG A 101 -9.41 1.31 -14.68
N VAL A 102 -8.25 0.68 -14.89
CA VAL A 102 -6.94 1.31 -14.74
C VAL A 102 -6.22 1.26 -16.08
N GLU A 103 -5.86 2.45 -16.60
CA GLU A 103 -5.03 2.56 -17.80
C GLU A 103 -3.54 2.56 -17.46
N PRO A 104 -2.67 2.11 -18.38
CA PRO A 104 -1.24 2.20 -18.22
C PRO A 104 -0.78 3.66 -18.04
N ASN A 105 0.28 3.84 -17.26
CA ASN A 105 0.91 5.13 -17.02
C ASN A 105 2.43 4.99 -17.14
N LYS A 106 3.17 6.10 -17.21
CA LYS A 106 4.64 6.07 -17.30
C LYS A 106 5.26 5.33 -16.10
N VAL A 107 4.72 5.58 -14.91
CA VAL A 107 5.11 4.91 -13.67
C VAL A 107 3.89 4.24 -13.04
N ILE A 108 3.98 2.94 -12.78
CA ILE A 108 3.03 2.18 -11.97
C ILE A 108 3.72 1.86 -10.65
N VAL A 109 3.13 2.28 -9.54
CA VAL A 109 3.61 1.91 -8.21
C VAL A 109 2.66 0.88 -7.62
N ILE A 110 3.17 -0.31 -7.31
CA ILE A 110 2.44 -1.32 -6.54
C ILE A 110 2.87 -1.24 -5.08
N GLU A 111 1.93 -1.03 -4.18
CA GLU A 111 2.22 -0.83 -2.77
C GLU A 111 1.40 -1.77 -1.89
N GLY A 112 2.01 -2.27 -0.82
CA GLY A 112 1.29 -3.10 0.14
C GLY A 112 2.20 -4.07 0.88
N LEU A 113 1.60 -5.16 1.36
CA LEU A 113 2.29 -6.18 2.14
C LEU A 113 3.16 -7.11 1.27
N HIS A 114 2.74 -7.38 0.03
CA HIS A 114 3.34 -8.45 -0.81
C HIS A 114 3.84 -8.04 -2.21
N PRO A 115 4.26 -6.79 -2.50
CA PRO A 115 4.68 -6.42 -3.86
C PRO A 115 5.93 -7.17 -4.36
N LEU A 116 6.71 -7.73 -3.44
CA LEU A 116 7.95 -8.45 -3.74
C LEU A 116 7.86 -9.94 -3.33
N TYR A 117 6.67 -10.46 -3.01
CA TYR A 117 6.49 -11.82 -2.50
C TYR A 117 6.54 -12.88 -3.62
N ASP A 118 5.66 -12.77 -4.62
CA ASP A 118 5.60 -13.69 -5.77
C ASP A 118 6.75 -13.39 -6.73
N GLU A 119 7.47 -14.43 -7.17
CA GLU A 119 8.64 -14.30 -8.02
C GLU A 119 8.30 -13.68 -9.38
N ARG A 120 7.15 -14.04 -9.96
CA ARG A 120 6.72 -13.54 -11.28
C ARG A 120 6.39 -12.06 -11.21
N VAL A 121 5.76 -11.61 -10.12
CA VAL A 121 5.50 -10.19 -9.88
C VAL A 121 6.82 -9.45 -9.65
N ARG A 122 7.74 -10.04 -8.87
CA ARG A 122 9.05 -9.44 -8.58
C ARG A 122 9.88 -9.22 -9.84
N GLU A 123 9.84 -10.13 -10.81
CA GLU A 123 10.51 -9.99 -12.11
C GLU A 123 9.95 -8.83 -12.95
N LEU A 124 8.70 -8.43 -12.73
CA LEU A 124 8.10 -7.27 -13.39
C LEU A 124 8.48 -5.95 -12.73
N VAL A 125 8.99 -5.95 -11.49
CA VAL A 125 9.36 -4.73 -10.76
C VAL A 125 10.74 -4.23 -11.21
N ASP A 126 10.81 -3.00 -11.72
CA ASP A 126 12.06 -2.37 -12.12
C ASP A 126 12.83 -1.79 -10.91
N PHE A 127 12.13 -1.39 -9.85
CA PHE A 127 12.74 -0.89 -8.60
C PHE A 127 11.90 -1.25 -7.36
N GLY A 128 12.52 -1.88 -6.36
CA GLY A 128 11.87 -2.30 -5.12
C GLY A 128 12.31 -1.46 -3.91
N VAL A 129 11.36 -1.01 -3.11
CA VAL A 129 11.55 -0.32 -1.84
C VAL A 129 10.89 -1.13 -0.73
N TYR A 130 11.60 -1.36 0.37
CA TYR A 130 11.05 -1.98 1.57
C TYR A 130 11.18 -1.01 2.75
N LEU A 131 10.05 -0.61 3.33
CA LEU A 131 10.01 0.25 4.52
C LEU A 131 10.09 -0.60 5.78
N ASP A 132 11.33 -0.91 6.20
CA ASP A 132 11.61 -1.62 7.44
C ASP A 132 11.63 -0.65 8.62
N ILE A 133 10.57 -0.66 9.41
CA ILE A 133 10.42 0.19 10.61
C ILE A 133 10.47 -0.72 11.82
N SER A 134 11.23 -0.33 12.86
CA SER A 134 11.29 -1.10 14.10
C SER A 134 9.91 -1.19 14.76
N ASP A 135 9.65 -2.31 15.46
CA ASP A 135 8.38 -2.52 16.16
C ASP A 135 8.13 -1.45 17.23
N GLU A 136 9.19 -0.98 17.91
CA GLU A 136 9.09 0.12 18.86
C GLU A 136 8.55 1.39 18.21
N VAL A 137 9.09 1.79 17.05
CA VAL A 137 8.62 2.96 16.31
C VAL A 137 7.18 2.76 15.81
N LYS A 138 6.83 1.56 15.32
CA LYS A 138 5.45 1.24 14.92
C LYS A 138 4.47 1.39 16.08
N ILE A 139 4.82 0.90 17.27
CA ILE A 139 4.00 1.04 18.48
C ILE A 139 3.82 2.52 18.83
N GLN A 140 4.90 3.31 18.83
CA GLN A 140 4.82 4.74 19.12
C GLN A 140 3.92 5.50 18.16
N TRP A 141 4.06 5.26 16.85
CA TRP A 141 3.21 5.89 15.84
C TRP A 141 1.75 5.47 15.94
N LYS A 142 1.49 4.22 16.30
CA LYS A 142 0.13 3.74 16.53
C LYS A 142 -0.52 4.46 17.71
N ILE A 143 0.17 4.54 18.85
CA ILE A 143 -0.33 5.26 20.04
C ILE A 143 -0.60 6.72 19.68
N GLN A 144 0.35 7.41 19.04
CA GLN A 144 0.19 8.81 18.63
C GLN A 144 -1.02 9.01 17.70
N ARG A 145 -1.22 8.13 16.73
CA ARG A 145 -2.33 8.21 15.77
C ARG A 145 -3.68 7.93 16.42
N ASP A 146 -3.75 6.93 17.29
CA ASP A 146 -4.98 6.56 18.00
C ASP A 146 -5.37 7.68 18.98
N MET A 147 -4.42 8.29 19.70
CA MET A 147 -4.66 9.47 20.54
C MET A 147 -5.21 10.66 19.75
N ALA A 148 -4.65 10.95 18.56
CA ALA A 148 -5.11 12.03 17.71
C ALA A 148 -6.55 11.83 17.18
N ARG A 149 -7.02 10.58 17.08
CA ARG A 149 -8.38 10.24 16.64
C ARG A 149 -9.40 10.25 17.78
N SER A 150 -8.97 9.89 18.99
CA SER A 150 -9.85 9.79 20.17
C SER A 150 -9.99 11.09 20.96
N GLY A 151 -9.07 12.05 20.81
CA GLY A 151 -9.09 13.33 21.53
C GLY A 151 -8.72 13.23 23.02
N ASP A 152 -8.34 12.03 23.49
CA ASP A 152 -8.11 11.75 24.91
C ASP A 152 -6.62 11.86 25.25
N SER A 153 -6.25 12.91 26.00
CA SER A 153 -4.88 13.28 26.36
C SER A 153 -4.30 12.50 27.55
N THR A 154 -5.09 11.62 28.16
CA THR A 154 -4.74 10.91 29.41
C THR A 154 -3.72 9.78 29.22
N LEU A 155 -3.46 9.33 28.00
CA LEU A 155 -2.45 8.29 27.70
C LEU A 155 -0.99 8.81 27.70
N LEU A 156 -0.78 10.12 27.87
CA LEU A 156 0.55 10.73 27.90
C LEU A 156 1.38 10.35 29.16
N SER A 157 0.75 9.88 30.24
CA SER A 157 1.44 9.66 31.52
C SER A 157 1.92 8.22 31.76
N SER A 158 1.47 7.25 30.97
CA SER A 158 1.70 5.81 31.26
C SER A 158 2.76 5.15 30.37
N SER A 159 3.28 5.83 29.34
CA SER A 159 4.29 5.30 28.43
C SER A 159 5.73 5.74 28.73
N GLY A 160 5.98 6.52 29.79
CA GLY A 160 7.35 6.90 30.20
C GLY A 160 8.10 7.78 29.20
N ILE A 161 7.42 8.33 28.19
CA ILE A 161 8.04 9.19 27.17
C ILE A 161 7.82 10.64 27.57
N ALA A 162 8.83 11.21 28.22
CA ALA A 162 8.92 12.64 28.44
C ALA A 162 9.25 13.33 27.10
N ILE A 163 8.22 13.76 26.35
CA ILE A 163 8.43 14.74 25.28
C ILE A 163 8.66 16.09 25.96
N ARG A 164 9.93 16.50 26.08
CA ARG A 164 10.28 17.89 26.39
C ARG A 164 9.84 18.74 25.20
N THR A 165 8.72 19.44 25.33
CA THR A 165 8.41 20.57 24.47
C THR A 165 9.29 21.73 24.92
N SER A 166 10.33 22.06 24.14
CA SER A 166 10.94 23.38 24.24
C SER A 166 9.98 24.38 23.60
N ALA A 167 8.98 24.82 24.37
CA ALA A 167 8.52 26.17 24.20
C ALA A 167 9.67 27.06 24.69
N SER A 168 10.22 27.85 23.78
CA SER A 168 11.13 28.93 24.11
C SER A 168 10.63 30.18 23.37
N PRO A 169 10.88 31.35 23.98
CA PRO A 169 9.84 32.28 24.42
C PRO A 169 9.26 33.20 23.34
#